data_AF-A0A1V5GIF1-F1
#
_entry.id   AF-A0A1V5GIF1-F1
#
_cell.length_a   1.000
_cell.length_b   1.000
_cell.length_c   1.000
_cell.angle_alpha   90.00
_cell.angle_beta   90.00
_cell.angle_gamma   90.00
#
_symmetry.space_group_name_H-M   'P 1'
#
loop_
_entity.id
_entity.type
_entity.pdbx_description
1 polymer ?
#
loop_
_entity_poly.entity_id
_entity_poly.type
_entity_poly.pdbx_seq_one_letter_code
_entity_poly.pdbx_strand_id
1 'polypeptide(L)'
;METMTITEKTTLGELLALLNLAEKSGKTPTPRELFETAGDPIAETNDCTLFSNGFAIYQNITGRTVVWLPYCKNFTFYFTKLRDSEKDTFRESYELPDGFLSSQPWILAVTLIGDHRIEANSMNRTGSRKDTTDYDSASNGDKDGDAEQALADPYRRAFNWYDGRMGENPQDAVERRETREEMLADMTDKQREAFIMYYRDCMTLEEIAAVLGINHRAVGFRLDGALKKAKKFF
;
A
#
# COMPACT_ATOMS: atom_id res chain seq x y z
N MET A 1 9.16 27.39 27.71
CA MET A 1 8.26 26.68 26.80
C MET A 1 8.23 25.24 27.27
N GLU A 2 7.06 24.76 27.71
CA GLU A 2 6.92 23.36 28.12
C GLU A 2 7.25 22.47 26.93
N THR A 3 8.25 21.60 27.08
CA THR A 3 8.59 20.56 26.10
C THR A 3 7.51 19.48 26.20
N MET A 4 6.39 19.71 25.52
CA MET A 4 5.32 18.73 25.43
C MET A 4 5.83 17.54 24.62
N THR A 5 5.92 16.38 25.25
CA THR A 5 6.31 15.13 24.59
C THR A 5 5.18 14.70 23.67
N ILE A 6 5.47 14.62 22.37
CA ILE A 6 4.51 14.12 21.38
C ILE A 6 4.41 12.61 21.57
N THR A 7 3.18 12.14 21.78
CA THR A 7 2.90 10.72 21.99
C THR A 7 1.89 10.22 20.96
N GLU A 8 1.61 8.92 21.00
CA GLU A 8 0.55 8.30 20.22
C GLU A 8 -0.86 8.82 20.53
N LYS A 9 -1.05 9.49 21.67
CA LYS A 9 -2.34 10.05 22.10
C LYS A 9 -2.51 11.52 21.73
N THR A 10 -1.43 12.19 21.32
CA THR A 10 -1.49 13.59 20.90
C THR A 10 -2.41 13.70 19.69
N THR A 11 -3.38 14.59 19.74
CA THR A 11 -4.32 14.76 18.62
C THR A 11 -3.66 15.52 17.48
N LEU A 12 -4.17 15.34 16.25
CA LEU A 12 -3.69 16.11 15.10
C LEU A 12 -3.87 17.63 15.33
N GLY A 13 -4.98 18.04 15.94
CA GLY A 13 -5.26 19.45 16.23
C GLY A 13 -4.26 20.08 17.20
N GLU A 14 -3.95 19.39 18.30
CA GLU A 14 -2.90 19.81 19.24
C GLU A 14 -1.55 19.89 18.55
N LEU A 15 -1.21 18.88 17.75
CA LEU A 15 0.06 18.83 17.05
C LEU A 15 0.23 19.98 16.06
N LEU A 16 -0.82 20.32 15.31
CA LEU A 16 -0.79 21.45 14.39
C LEU A 16 -0.69 22.80 15.09
N ALA A 17 -1.32 22.96 16.25
CA ALA A 17 -1.19 24.16 17.06
C ALA A 17 0.22 24.29 17.65
N LEU A 18 0.82 23.18 18.09
CA LEU A 18 2.18 23.13 18.64
C LEU A 18 3.24 23.49 17.58
N LEU A 19 3.12 22.91 16.39
CA LEU A 19 4.10 23.12 15.32
C LEU A 19 4.00 24.50 14.65
N ASN A 20 2.85 25.17 14.79
CA ASN A 20 2.58 26.51 14.24
C ASN A 20 3.11 26.66 12.80
N LEU A 21 2.75 25.70 11.95
CA LEU A 21 3.32 25.53 10.62
C LEU A 21 2.87 26.66 9.68
N ALA A 22 3.81 27.16 8.87
CA ALA A 22 3.49 28.02 7.74
C ALA A 22 2.80 27.24 6.62
N GLU A 23 2.33 27.94 5.59
CA GLU A 23 1.86 27.29 4.36
C GLU A 23 2.96 26.40 3.77
N LYS A 24 2.54 25.32 3.10
CA LYS A 24 3.46 24.37 2.50
C LYS A 24 4.31 25.08 1.45
N SER A 25 5.60 25.21 1.68
CA SER A 25 6.55 25.75 0.71
C SER A 25 7.05 24.64 -0.22
N GLY A 26 6.93 24.87 -1.53
CA GLY A 26 7.56 24.02 -2.55
C GLY A 26 6.99 22.60 -2.68
N LYS A 27 7.81 21.73 -3.29
CA LYS A 27 7.48 20.32 -3.54
C LYS A 27 7.54 19.52 -2.24
N THR A 28 6.81 18.40 -2.19
CA THR A 28 6.93 17.46 -1.07
C THR A 28 8.35 16.88 -1.07
N PRO A 29 9.10 16.96 0.04
CA PRO A 29 10.44 16.41 0.12
C PRO A 29 10.41 14.87 0.12
N THR A 30 11.50 14.26 -0.32
CA THR A 30 11.71 12.82 -0.19
C THR A 30 12.03 12.45 1.27
N PRO A 31 11.84 11.17 1.68
CA PRO A 31 12.24 10.71 3.01
C PRO A 31 13.70 11.04 3.33
N ARG A 32 14.61 10.87 2.36
CA ARG A 32 16.04 11.16 2.51
C ARG A 32 16.28 12.64 2.76
N GLU A 33 15.66 13.52 1.95
CA GLU A 33 15.76 14.96 2.14
C GLU A 33 15.25 15.40 3.51
N LEU A 34 14.23 14.74 4.07
CA LEU A 34 13.75 15.04 5.43
C LEU A 34 14.81 14.73 6.50
N PHE A 35 15.45 13.56 6.45
CA PHE A 35 16.52 13.25 7.40
C PHE A 35 17.74 14.18 7.25
N GLU A 36 18.03 14.65 6.03
CA GLU A 36 19.16 15.56 5.77
C GLU A 36 18.85 17.03 6.15
N THR A 37 17.60 17.49 6.00
CA THR A 37 17.24 18.92 6.13
C THR A 37 16.36 19.27 7.31
N ALA A 38 15.52 18.34 7.79
CA ALA A 38 14.58 18.58 8.88
C ALA A 38 15.16 18.21 10.26
N GLY A 39 16.31 17.53 10.29
CA GLY A 39 16.97 17.06 11.50
C GLY A 39 16.30 15.81 12.09
N ASP A 40 16.53 15.59 13.39
CA ASP A 40 16.03 14.41 14.08
C ASP A 40 14.49 14.42 14.17
N PRO A 41 13.84 13.25 14.02
CA PRO A 41 12.40 13.11 14.24
C PRO A 41 12.00 13.56 15.65
N ILE A 42 10.86 14.25 15.74
CA ILE A 42 10.27 14.70 17.02
C ILE A 42 9.30 13.67 17.61
N ALA A 43 8.86 12.69 16.82
CA ALA A 43 8.13 11.52 17.27
C ALA A 43 8.29 10.36 16.28
N GLU A 44 8.37 9.13 16.80
CA GLU A 44 8.43 7.91 15.99
C GLU A 44 7.61 6.81 16.68
N THR A 45 6.57 6.30 16.01
CA THR A 45 5.66 5.28 16.54
C THR A 45 4.73 4.74 15.45
N ASN A 46 4.33 3.47 15.53
CA ASN A 46 3.38 2.81 14.61
C ASN A 46 3.66 3.10 13.13
N ASP A 47 4.92 2.89 12.72
CA ASP A 47 5.41 3.12 11.36
C ASP A 47 5.28 4.56 10.83
N CYS A 48 5.03 5.51 11.73
CA CYS A 48 5.04 6.95 11.47
C CYS A 48 6.30 7.61 12.06
N THR A 49 6.99 8.40 11.26
CA THR A 49 8.11 9.26 11.68
C THR A 49 7.75 10.71 11.43
N LEU A 50 7.72 11.53 12.47
CA LEU A 50 7.29 12.92 12.43
C LEU A 50 8.47 13.89 12.57
N PHE A 51 8.48 14.94 11.74
CA PHE A 51 9.50 15.99 11.77
C PHE A 51 8.92 17.34 12.23
N SER A 52 9.79 18.15 12.85
CA SER A 52 9.45 19.50 13.34
C SER A 52 8.95 20.45 12.27
N ASN A 53 9.36 20.22 11.02
CA ASN A 53 8.93 21.02 9.89
C ASN A 53 7.49 20.73 9.45
N GLY A 54 6.79 19.73 10.03
CA GLY A 54 5.38 19.42 9.74
C GLY A 54 5.15 18.28 8.74
N PHE A 55 6.22 17.69 8.21
CA PHE A 55 6.15 16.48 7.41
C PHE A 55 6.17 15.23 8.29
N ALA A 56 5.42 14.22 7.88
CA ALA A 56 5.49 12.89 8.46
C ALA A 56 5.76 11.86 7.35
N ILE A 57 6.63 10.90 7.65
CA ILE A 57 6.82 9.68 6.86
C ILE A 57 5.87 8.63 7.43
N TYR A 58 5.18 7.91 6.56
CA TYR A 58 4.43 6.71 6.91
C TYR A 58 4.88 5.54 6.04
N GLN A 59 5.02 4.38 6.65
CA GLN A 59 5.38 3.14 5.98
C GLN A 59 4.42 2.02 6.36
N ASN A 60 4.08 1.17 5.39
CA ASN A 60 3.40 -0.10 5.62
C ASN A 60 4.13 -1.21 4.86
N ILE A 61 3.60 -2.44 4.91
CA ILE A 61 4.22 -3.60 4.23
C ILE A 61 4.32 -3.47 2.70
N THR A 62 3.56 -2.54 2.09
CA THR A 62 3.47 -2.38 0.63
C THR A 62 4.25 -1.16 0.10
N GLY A 63 4.62 -0.22 0.97
CA GLY A 63 5.32 0.98 0.53
C GLY A 63 5.51 2.03 1.62
N ARG A 64 6.06 3.18 1.21
CA ARG A 64 6.36 4.32 2.06
C ARG A 64 5.93 5.61 1.38
N THR A 65 5.45 6.59 2.13
CA THR A 65 5.01 7.88 1.62
C THR A 65 5.32 9.02 2.59
N VAL A 66 5.37 10.24 2.07
CA VAL A 66 5.53 11.48 2.86
C VAL A 66 4.22 12.25 2.81
N VAL A 67 3.72 12.63 3.98
CA VAL A 67 2.51 13.45 4.13
C VAL A 67 2.83 14.78 4.81
N TRP A 68 2.03 15.78 4.48
CA TRP A 68 2.08 17.09 5.12
C TRP A 68 0.93 17.16 6.12
N LEU A 69 1.23 17.35 7.41
CA LEU A 69 0.23 17.24 8.48
C LEU A 69 -1.00 18.14 8.28
N PRO A 70 -0.88 19.42 7.86
CA PRO A 70 -2.04 20.25 7.57
C PRO A 70 -2.99 19.69 6.51
N TYR A 71 -2.51 18.82 5.61
CA TYR A 71 -3.37 18.15 4.63
C TYR A 71 -4.08 16.93 5.19
N CYS A 72 -3.80 16.58 6.44
CA CYS A 72 -4.35 15.39 7.08
C CYS A 72 -5.65 15.63 7.87
N LYS A 73 -6.27 16.80 7.70
CA LYS A 73 -7.46 17.22 8.46
C LYS A 73 -8.77 16.66 7.93
N ASN A 74 -8.82 16.39 6.62
CA ASN A 74 -10.04 16.03 5.92
C ASN A 74 -9.77 14.78 5.07
N PHE A 75 -10.78 13.92 4.97
CA PHE A 75 -10.72 12.75 4.10
C PHE A 75 -12.13 12.43 3.59
N THR A 76 -12.20 12.03 2.32
CA THR A 76 -13.44 11.60 1.68
C THR A 76 -13.28 10.17 1.25
N PHE A 77 -14.11 9.30 1.81
CA PHE A 77 -14.26 7.94 1.30
C PHE A 77 -15.00 8.00 -0.02
N TYR A 78 -14.46 7.30 -1.02
CA TYR A 78 -15.11 7.07 -2.29
C TYR A 78 -15.52 5.61 -2.35
N PHE A 79 -16.78 5.37 -2.66
CA PHE A 79 -17.39 4.05 -2.73
C PHE A 79 -17.63 3.63 -4.18
N THR A 80 -17.93 2.34 -4.38
CA THR A 80 -18.33 1.82 -5.69
C THR A 80 -19.48 2.62 -6.29
N LYS A 81 -19.44 2.81 -7.61
CA LYS A 81 -20.56 3.43 -8.34
C LYS A 81 -21.86 2.69 -8.05
N LEU A 82 -22.89 3.45 -7.71
CA LEU A 82 -24.21 2.93 -7.40
C LEU A 82 -25.01 2.70 -8.67
N ARG A 83 -25.86 1.67 -8.66
CA ARG A 83 -26.91 1.53 -9.69
C ARG A 83 -27.93 2.64 -9.51
N ASP A 84 -28.65 2.99 -10.57
CA ASP A 84 -29.64 4.07 -10.52
C ASP A 84 -30.71 3.83 -9.45
N SER A 85 -31.08 2.57 -9.21
CA SER A 85 -32.02 2.18 -8.14
C SER A 85 -31.49 2.34 -6.71
N GLU A 86 -30.18 2.55 -6.53
CA GLU A 86 -29.51 2.62 -5.22
C GLU A 86 -29.18 4.07 -4.81
N LYS A 87 -29.22 5.01 -5.76
CA LYS A 87 -28.85 6.42 -5.56
C LYS A 87 -29.81 7.20 -4.66
N ASP A 88 -31.05 6.72 -4.50
CA ASP A 88 -32.04 7.35 -3.63
C ASP A 88 -31.75 7.11 -2.14
N THR A 89 -30.94 6.09 -1.80
CA THR A 89 -30.69 5.67 -0.41
C THR A 89 -29.20 5.70 -0.06
N PHE A 90 -28.32 5.37 -0.99
CA PHE A 90 -26.87 5.31 -0.76
C PHE A 90 -26.14 6.48 -1.43
N ARG A 91 -24.91 6.73 -0.97
CA ARG A 91 -24.01 7.74 -1.55
C ARG A 91 -22.73 7.07 -2.03
N GLU A 92 -22.18 7.57 -3.13
CA GLU A 92 -20.90 7.13 -3.70
C GLU A 92 -19.70 7.75 -2.97
N SER A 93 -19.92 8.68 -2.06
CA SER A 93 -18.89 9.24 -1.22
C SER A 93 -19.39 9.58 0.18
N TYR A 94 -18.46 9.59 1.12
CA TYR A 94 -18.67 10.06 2.47
C TYR A 94 -17.47 10.91 2.90
N GLU A 95 -17.70 12.21 2.98
CA GLU A 95 -16.75 13.14 3.58
C GLU A 95 -16.85 13.04 5.10
N LEU A 96 -15.71 12.88 5.75
CA LEU A 96 -15.65 12.88 7.20
C LEU A 96 -16.10 14.25 7.74
N PRO A 97 -16.82 14.30 8.88
CA PRO A 97 -17.23 15.57 9.47
C PRO A 97 -16.04 16.50 9.72
N ASP A 98 -16.25 17.80 9.48
CA ASP A 98 -15.23 18.83 9.72
C ASP A 98 -14.66 18.72 11.15
N GLY A 99 -13.33 18.74 11.24
CA GLY A 99 -12.62 18.65 12.51
C GLY A 99 -12.55 17.24 13.11
N PHE A 100 -13.20 16.23 12.52
CA PHE A 100 -13.14 14.85 13.03
C PHE A 100 -11.69 14.36 13.14
N LEU A 101 -10.91 14.38 12.05
CA LEU A 101 -9.51 13.92 12.10
C LEU A 101 -8.62 14.82 12.97
N SER A 102 -8.97 16.10 13.13
CA SER A 102 -8.24 17.00 14.04
C SER A 102 -8.42 16.60 15.51
N SER A 103 -9.54 15.98 15.86
CA SER A 103 -9.79 15.42 17.21
C SER A 103 -9.18 14.04 17.44
N GLN A 104 -8.74 13.37 16.38
CA GLN A 104 -8.15 12.03 16.48
C GLN A 104 -6.64 12.11 16.75
N PRO A 105 -6.05 11.05 17.34
CA PRO A 105 -4.61 10.84 17.35
C PRO A 105 -3.96 11.13 15.99
N TRP A 106 -2.86 11.87 15.98
CA TRP A 106 -2.18 12.26 14.75
C TRP A 106 -1.76 11.06 13.89
N ILE A 107 -1.41 9.93 14.53
CA ILE A 107 -1.07 8.69 13.86
C ILE A 107 -2.24 8.20 13.00
N LEU A 108 -3.47 8.22 13.51
CA LEU A 108 -4.64 7.75 12.75
C LEU A 108 -4.85 8.56 11.47
N ALA A 109 -4.67 9.88 11.55
CA ALA A 109 -4.79 10.76 10.39
C ALA A 109 -3.67 10.51 9.37
N VAL A 110 -2.42 10.32 9.84
CA VAL A 110 -1.27 10.02 8.98
C VAL A 110 -1.39 8.64 8.34
N THR A 111 -1.79 7.61 9.09
CA THR A 111 -2.02 6.25 8.58
C THR A 111 -3.12 6.24 7.52
N LEU A 112 -4.29 6.83 7.79
CA LEU A 112 -5.42 6.84 6.84
C LEU A 112 -5.01 7.43 5.48
N ILE A 113 -4.31 8.56 5.50
CA ILE A 113 -3.91 9.26 4.28
C ILE A 113 -2.67 8.62 3.65
N GLY A 114 -1.80 8.09 4.50
CA GLY A 114 -0.60 7.37 4.11
C GLY A 114 -0.95 6.11 3.32
N ASP A 115 -1.84 5.27 3.85
CA ASP A 115 -2.36 4.08 3.18
C ASP A 115 -3.02 4.43 1.86
N HIS A 116 -3.89 5.44 1.85
CA HIS A 116 -4.56 5.87 0.61
C HIS A 116 -3.57 6.34 -0.47
N ARG A 117 -2.50 7.07 -0.08
CA ARG A 117 -1.45 7.49 -1.02
C ARG A 117 -0.59 6.32 -1.50
N ILE A 118 -0.24 5.39 -0.63
CA ILE A 118 0.53 4.20 -1.00
C ILE A 118 -0.28 3.36 -1.99
N GLU A 119 -1.57 3.18 -1.74
CA GLU A 119 -2.47 2.50 -2.67
C GLU A 119 -2.53 3.22 -4.02
N ALA A 120 -2.78 4.54 -4.04
CA ALA A 120 -2.83 5.32 -5.27
C ALA A 120 -1.52 5.25 -6.08
N ASN A 121 -0.37 5.33 -5.41
CA ASN A 121 0.95 5.19 -6.04
C ASN A 121 1.17 3.80 -6.61
N SER A 122 0.71 2.75 -5.92
CA SER A 122 0.75 1.38 -6.43
C SER A 122 -0.14 1.21 -7.66
N MET A 123 -1.33 1.81 -7.67
CA MET A 123 -2.28 1.75 -8.79
C MET A 123 -1.73 2.45 -10.04
N ASN A 124 -1.15 3.64 -9.89
CA ASN A 124 -0.57 4.39 -11.01
C ASN A 124 0.64 3.69 -11.64
N ARG A 125 1.36 2.86 -10.89
CA ARG A 125 2.45 2.02 -11.41
C ARG A 125 1.97 0.81 -12.22
N THR A 126 0.69 0.45 -12.14
CA THR A 126 0.14 -0.75 -12.79
C THR A 126 -0.44 -0.45 -14.19
N GLY A 127 -0.63 0.83 -14.54
CA GLY A 127 -1.26 1.27 -15.79
C GLY A 127 -0.33 1.47 -17.00
N SER A 128 0.99 1.41 -16.86
CA SER A 128 1.90 1.59 -17.99
C SER A 128 2.18 0.25 -18.69
N ARG A 129 1.39 -0.07 -19.71
CA ARG A 129 1.69 -1.10 -20.72
C ARG A 129 1.95 -0.41 -22.05
N LYS A 130 3.12 -0.72 -22.62
CA LYS A 130 3.62 -0.39 -23.97
C LYS A 130 3.82 1.11 -24.25
N ASP A 131 5.10 1.48 -24.36
CA ASP A 131 5.56 2.67 -25.07
C ASP A 131 5.20 4.03 -24.44
N THR A 132 5.35 4.14 -23.11
CA THR A 132 5.54 5.44 -22.48
C THR A 132 6.98 5.52 -22.00
N THR A 133 7.75 6.37 -22.68
CA THR A 133 8.89 7.03 -22.08
C THR A 133 8.48 7.53 -20.71
N ASP A 134 9.36 7.25 -19.76
CA ASP A 134 9.27 7.56 -18.35
C ASP A 134 9.17 9.08 -18.15
N TYR A 135 7.99 9.66 -18.38
CA TYR A 135 7.79 11.10 -18.37
C TYR A 135 7.62 11.69 -16.97
N ASP A 136 7.86 10.90 -15.92
CA ASP A 136 8.08 11.41 -14.55
C ASP A 136 9.42 10.94 -13.94
N SER A 137 10.35 10.40 -14.75
CA SER A 137 11.74 10.12 -14.34
C SER A 137 12.62 11.38 -14.26
N ALA A 138 12.07 12.47 -13.71
CA ALA A 138 12.81 13.67 -13.30
C ALA A 138 12.79 13.86 -11.77
N SER A 139 12.46 12.82 -11.00
CA SER A 139 12.77 12.76 -9.57
C SER A 139 13.83 11.70 -9.36
N ASN A 140 15.06 12.16 -9.09
CA ASN A 140 16.19 11.34 -8.62
C ASN A 140 15.85 10.75 -7.23
N GLY A 141 15.00 9.74 -7.18
CA GLY A 141 14.81 8.87 -6.03
C GLY A 141 15.50 7.54 -6.30
N ASP A 142 16.55 7.27 -5.51
CA ASP A 142 17.45 6.11 -5.51
C ASP A 142 16.97 4.86 -6.28
N LYS A 143 17.71 4.59 -7.36
CA LYS A 143 18.07 3.22 -7.74
C LYS A 143 19.17 2.76 -6.80
N ASP A 144 18.79 2.15 -5.68
CA ASP A 144 19.70 1.25 -4.97
C ASP A 144 19.71 -0.07 -5.75
N GLY A 145 20.80 -0.27 -6.48
CA GLY A 145 21.04 -1.46 -7.28
C GLY A 145 21.19 -2.72 -6.42
N ASP A 146 20.43 -3.74 -6.82
CA ASP A 146 20.94 -5.08 -7.05
C ASP A 146 21.35 -5.91 -5.81
N ALA A 147 20.34 -6.26 -5.01
CA ALA A 147 20.28 -7.59 -4.39
C ALA A 147 18.94 -8.33 -4.63
N GLU A 148 17.98 -7.71 -5.32
CA GLU A 148 16.76 -8.40 -5.77
C GLU A 148 16.36 -7.99 -7.21
N GLN A 149 17.36 -7.88 -8.10
CA GLN A 149 17.08 -7.86 -9.54
C GLN A 149 16.71 -9.26 -10.07
N ALA A 150 16.78 -10.30 -9.24
CA ALA A 150 16.46 -11.67 -9.64
C ALA A 150 15.09 -12.08 -9.07
N LEU A 151 14.12 -12.32 -9.96
CA LEU A 151 12.80 -12.89 -9.69
C LEU A 151 11.77 -11.86 -9.16
N ALA A 152 11.46 -10.81 -9.91
CA ALA A 152 10.58 -10.97 -11.07
C ALA A 152 9.61 -12.14 -10.85
N ASP A 153 8.61 -11.94 -10.00
CA ASP A 153 7.39 -12.67 -10.22
C ASP A 153 6.33 -11.77 -10.85
N PRO A 154 6.24 -11.72 -12.20
CA PRO A 154 5.05 -11.17 -12.85
C PRO A 154 3.76 -11.80 -12.29
N TYR A 155 3.83 -13.00 -11.71
CA TYR A 155 2.73 -13.68 -11.03
C TYR A 155 2.43 -13.14 -9.62
N ARG A 156 3.39 -12.69 -8.80
CA ARG A 156 3.06 -12.01 -7.51
C ARG A 156 2.24 -10.74 -7.73
N ARG A 157 2.49 -10.04 -8.85
CA ARG A 157 1.73 -8.84 -9.25
C ARG A 157 0.46 -9.15 -10.05
N ALA A 158 0.44 -10.23 -10.83
CA ALA A 158 -0.73 -10.65 -11.61
C ALA A 158 -1.77 -11.41 -10.78
N PHE A 159 -1.37 -12.08 -9.69
CA PHE A 159 -2.26 -12.77 -8.78
C PHE A 159 -2.78 -11.82 -7.70
N ASN A 160 -3.83 -11.06 -8.04
CA ASN A 160 -4.61 -10.37 -7.03
C ASN A 160 -5.38 -11.42 -6.19
N TRP A 161 -4.92 -11.65 -4.96
CA TRP A 161 -5.51 -12.62 -4.03
C TRP A 161 -6.77 -12.12 -3.33
N TYR A 162 -7.12 -10.84 -3.51
CA TYR A 162 -8.27 -10.21 -2.84
C TYR A 162 -9.52 -10.22 -3.73
N ASP A 163 -10.69 -10.27 -3.09
CA ASP A 163 -12.00 -10.24 -3.74
C ASP A 163 -12.35 -8.80 -4.14
N GLY A 164 -11.67 -8.35 -5.19
CA GLY A 164 -11.80 -7.02 -5.76
C GLY A 164 -11.48 -5.86 -4.80
N ARG A 165 -11.44 -4.65 -5.35
CA ARG A 165 -11.21 -3.42 -4.60
C ARG A 165 -12.49 -2.61 -4.48
N MET A 166 -12.58 -1.79 -3.43
CA MET A 166 -13.57 -0.71 -3.39
C MET A 166 -13.41 0.17 -4.63
N GLY A 167 -14.47 0.33 -5.43
CA GLY A 167 -14.45 1.12 -6.67
C GLY A 167 -14.03 0.36 -7.94
N GLU A 168 -13.70 -0.94 -7.84
CA GLU A 168 -13.45 -1.77 -9.01
C GLU A 168 -14.73 -2.03 -9.82
N ASN A 169 -14.60 -2.15 -11.14
CA ASN A 169 -15.71 -2.60 -11.99
C ASN A 169 -16.17 -3.99 -11.48
N PRO A 170 -17.46 -4.15 -11.11
CA PRO A 170 -17.98 -5.42 -10.61
C PRO A 170 -17.74 -6.59 -11.56
N GLN A 171 -17.75 -6.34 -12.87
CA GLN A 171 -17.46 -7.34 -13.88
C GLN A 171 -15.99 -7.79 -13.81
N ASP A 172 -15.03 -6.85 -13.75
CA ASP A 172 -13.61 -7.16 -13.64
C ASP A 172 -13.28 -7.86 -12.31
N ALA A 173 -13.99 -7.52 -11.22
CA ALA A 173 -13.89 -8.20 -9.94
C ALA A 173 -14.35 -9.67 -10.04
N VAL A 174 -15.50 -9.92 -10.69
CA VAL A 174 -16.05 -11.25 -10.91
C VAL A 174 -15.18 -12.06 -11.88
N GLU A 175 -14.83 -11.50 -13.04
CA GLU A 175 -13.97 -12.16 -14.03
C GLU A 175 -12.63 -12.57 -13.43
N ARG A 176 -12.04 -11.73 -12.57
CA ARG A 176 -10.78 -12.07 -11.90
C ARG A 176 -10.95 -13.14 -10.84
N ARG A 177 -12.04 -13.10 -10.06
CA ARG A 177 -12.35 -14.15 -9.08
C ARG A 177 -12.54 -15.48 -9.79
N GLU A 178 -13.34 -15.51 -10.86
CA GLU A 178 -13.59 -16.71 -11.67
C GLU A 178 -12.30 -17.22 -12.32
N THR A 179 -11.52 -16.34 -12.95
CA THR A 179 -10.22 -16.69 -13.54
C THR A 179 -9.26 -17.28 -12.49
N ARG A 180 -9.25 -16.73 -11.27
CA ARG A 180 -8.44 -17.25 -10.16
C ARG A 180 -8.92 -18.62 -9.69
N GLU A 181 -10.22 -18.80 -9.54
CA GLU A 181 -10.83 -20.08 -9.12
C GLU A 181 -10.58 -21.17 -10.15
N GLU A 182 -10.78 -20.89 -11.44
CA GLU A 182 -10.49 -21.82 -12.54
C GLU A 182 -9.01 -22.18 -12.60
N MET A 183 -8.13 -21.20 -12.44
CA MET A 183 -6.70 -21.43 -12.41
C MET A 183 -6.28 -22.32 -11.23
N LEU A 184 -6.78 -22.04 -10.02
CA LEU A 184 -6.49 -22.87 -8.85
C LEU A 184 -7.10 -24.27 -9.01
N ALA A 185 -8.25 -24.40 -9.69
CA ALA A 185 -8.87 -25.69 -9.99
C ALA A 185 -8.03 -26.54 -10.96
N ASP A 186 -7.33 -25.94 -11.93
CA ASP A 186 -6.42 -26.66 -12.84
C ASP A 186 -5.21 -27.24 -12.08
N MET A 187 -4.82 -26.66 -10.93
CA MET A 187 -3.71 -27.14 -10.09
C MET A 187 -4.09 -28.38 -9.28
N THR A 188 -3.12 -29.29 -9.06
CA THR A 188 -3.30 -30.37 -8.08
C THR A 188 -3.24 -29.80 -6.66
N ASP A 189 -3.81 -30.48 -5.67
CA ASP A 189 -3.82 -29.99 -4.28
C ASP A 189 -2.42 -29.65 -3.75
N LYS A 190 -1.43 -30.51 -4.05
CA LYS A 190 -0.02 -30.28 -3.65
C LYS A 190 0.62 -29.07 -4.32
N GLN A 191 0.23 -28.78 -5.57
CA GLN A 191 0.70 -27.61 -6.31
C GLN A 191 0.02 -26.35 -5.78
N ARG A 192 -1.31 -26.39 -5.62
CA ARG A 192 -2.15 -25.31 -5.11
C ARG A 192 -1.70 -24.87 -3.72
N GLU A 193 -1.44 -25.82 -2.83
CA GLU A 193 -0.98 -25.57 -1.45
C GLU A 193 0.35 -24.82 -1.43
N ALA A 194 1.37 -25.31 -2.13
CA ALA A 194 2.67 -24.62 -2.20
C ALA A 194 2.55 -23.25 -2.89
N PHE A 195 1.69 -23.15 -3.90
CA PHE A 195 1.45 -21.91 -4.63
C PHE A 195 0.80 -20.82 -3.75
N ILE A 196 -0.22 -21.16 -2.96
CA ILE A 196 -0.84 -20.23 -2.01
C ILE A 196 0.18 -19.76 -0.97
N MET A 197 0.92 -20.68 -0.33
CA MET A 197 1.90 -20.32 0.70
C MET A 197 2.98 -19.35 0.17
N TYR A 198 3.42 -19.54 -1.08
CA TYR A 198 4.47 -18.71 -1.67
C TYR A 198 3.96 -17.34 -2.18
N TYR A 199 2.79 -17.31 -2.83
CA TYR A 199 2.27 -16.13 -3.52
C TYR A 199 1.28 -15.30 -2.72
N ARG A 200 0.49 -15.94 -1.86
CA ARG A 200 -0.48 -15.27 -0.99
C ARG A 200 0.14 -14.95 0.37
N ASP A 201 0.75 -15.96 0.98
CA ASP A 201 1.24 -15.87 2.36
C ASP A 201 2.70 -15.38 2.43
N CYS A 202 3.31 -15.10 1.27
CA CYS A 202 4.66 -14.55 1.11
C CYS A 202 5.77 -15.38 1.77
N MET A 203 5.54 -16.68 1.99
CA MET A 203 6.53 -17.56 2.60
C MET A 203 7.68 -17.86 1.63
N THR A 204 8.87 -18.01 2.19
CA THR A 204 10.05 -18.52 1.47
C THR A 204 9.92 -20.01 1.18
N LEU A 205 10.67 -20.50 0.19
CA LEU A 205 10.74 -21.93 -0.11
C LEU A 205 11.19 -22.78 1.10
N GLU A 206 12.05 -22.23 1.95
CA GLU A 206 12.55 -22.91 3.16
C GLU A 206 11.47 -23.02 4.24
N GLU A 207 10.70 -21.95 4.47
CA GLU A 207 9.58 -21.99 5.40
C GLU A 207 8.47 -22.91 4.91
N ILE A 208 8.18 -22.91 3.60
CA ILE A 208 7.21 -23.85 3.01
C ILE A 208 7.67 -25.29 3.15
N ALA A 209 8.96 -25.55 2.90
CA ALA A 209 9.55 -26.87 3.08
C ALA A 209 9.40 -27.36 4.52
N ALA A 210 9.64 -26.48 5.50
CA ALA A 210 9.46 -26.76 6.92
C ALA A 210 7.99 -27.03 7.28
N VAL A 211 7.06 -26.20 6.81
CA VAL A 211 5.61 -26.36 7.06
C VAL A 211 5.07 -27.64 6.43
N LEU A 212 5.50 -27.97 5.21
CA LEU A 212 5.02 -29.14 4.49
C LEU A 212 5.79 -30.43 4.85
N GLY A 213 6.86 -30.33 5.65
CA GLY A 213 7.71 -31.47 6.01
C GLY A 213 8.39 -32.13 4.81
N ILE A 214 8.72 -31.35 3.77
CA ILE A 214 9.33 -31.84 2.52
C ILE A 214 10.65 -31.15 2.23
N ASN A 215 11.42 -31.69 1.29
CA ASN A 215 12.65 -31.06 0.84
C ASN A 215 12.35 -29.76 0.07
N HIS A 216 13.16 -28.71 0.27
CA HIS A 216 13.14 -27.45 -0.47
C HIS A 216 13.05 -27.63 -2.01
N ARG A 217 13.79 -28.58 -2.59
CA ARG A 217 13.70 -28.90 -4.03
C ARG A 217 12.32 -29.41 -4.43
N ALA A 218 11.65 -30.16 -3.56
CA ALA A 218 10.30 -30.66 -3.82
C ALA A 218 9.26 -29.52 -3.82
N VAL A 219 9.47 -28.46 -3.02
CA VAL A 219 8.67 -27.24 -3.08
C VAL A 219 8.84 -26.56 -4.44
N GLY A 220 10.08 -26.42 -4.91
CA GLY A 220 10.39 -25.86 -6.23
C GLY A 220 9.67 -26.59 -7.37
N PHE A 221 9.68 -27.93 -7.38
CA PHE A 221 8.94 -28.70 -8.40
C PHE A 221 7.42 -28.49 -8.35
N ARG A 222 6.84 -28.31 -7.16
CA ARG A 222 5.41 -28.01 -7.00
C ARG A 222 5.08 -26.63 -7.56
N LEU A 223 5.91 -25.62 -7.29
CA LEU A 223 5.74 -24.27 -7.82
C LEU A 223 5.94 -24.21 -9.33
N ASP A 224 6.95 -24.87 -9.89
CA ASP A 224 7.15 -24.96 -11.35
C ASP A 224 5.93 -25.57 -12.06
N GLY A 225 5.36 -26.63 -11.47
CA GLY A 225 4.15 -27.28 -11.98
C GLY A 225 2.93 -26.37 -11.89
N ALA A 226 2.78 -25.63 -10.79
CA ALA A 226 1.72 -24.65 -10.60
C ALA A 226 1.84 -23.50 -11.59
N LEU A 227 3.04 -22.93 -11.77
CA LEU A 227 3.33 -21.81 -12.67
C LEU A 227 3.04 -22.14 -14.14
N LYS A 228 3.34 -23.36 -14.58
CA LYS A 228 3.00 -23.82 -15.95
C LYS A 228 1.49 -23.81 -16.21
N LYS A 229 0.67 -24.06 -15.18
CA LYS A 229 -0.79 -24.01 -15.27
C LYS A 229 -1.30 -22.58 -15.17
N ALA A 230 -0.76 -21.81 -14.22
CA ALA A 230 -1.03 -20.40 -14.03
C ALA A 230 -0.84 -19.58 -15.33
N LYS A 231 0.24 -19.87 -16.05
CA LYS A 231 0.59 -19.27 -17.35
C LYS A 231 -0.47 -19.36 -18.45
N LYS A 232 -1.46 -20.25 -18.34
CA LYS A 232 -2.51 -20.39 -19.36
C LYS A 232 -3.61 -19.34 -19.22
N PHE A 233 -3.65 -18.65 -18.08
CA PHE A 233 -4.70 -17.70 -17.72
C PHE A 233 -4.25 -16.23 -17.87
N PHE A 234 -3.01 -15.97 -18.32
CA PHE A 234 -2.42 -14.62 -18.46
C PHE A 234 -1.56 -14.47 -19.72
#